data_AF-A0A318K336-F1
#
_entry.id   AF-A0A318K336-F1
#
_cell.length_a   1.000
_cell.length_b   1.000
_cell.length_c   1.000
_cell.angle_alpha   90.00
_cell.angle_beta   90.00
_cell.angle_gamma   90.00
#
_symmetry.space_group_name_H-M   'P 1'
#
loop_
_entity.id
_entity.type
_entity.pdbx_description
1 polymer ?
#
loop_
_entity_poly.entity_id
_entity_poly.type
_entity_poly.pdbx_seq_one_letter_code
_entity_poly.pdbx_strand_id
1 'polypeptide(L)'
;MRRITIPLVVLTGYAVVAFFAFGAAVVETIMLYPNIFRDVPESLAETQHFMSAVAVGDVMRPLGGVLTLCALLAAIASVRYRVGVRSTVLSLISLVSGQFLLSVLYLWPRATILFDDRDKHTLAEIERAATEFQIGEGVRIAAAALTALFAVAAALACYRRRVLATFGTLTEGG
;
A
#
# COMPACT_ATOMS: atom_id res chain seq x y z
N MET A 1 23.74 22.15 -5.14
CA MET A 1 23.60 20.72 -4.77
C MET A 1 22.44 20.42 -3.78
N ARG A 2 22.29 21.17 -2.67
CA ARG A 2 21.21 20.97 -1.65
C ARG A 2 19.77 20.88 -2.20
N ARG A 3 19.46 21.57 -3.30
CA ARG A 3 18.10 21.68 -3.87
C ARG A 3 17.49 20.35 -4.35
N ILE A 4 18.29 19.37 -4.76
CA ILE A 4 17.81 18.07 -5.29
C ILE A 4 17.90 16.94 -4.24
N THR A 5 18.66 17.16 -3.16
CA THR A 5 18.83 16.13 -2.11
C THR A 5 17.53 15.90 -1.35
N ILE A 6 16.82 16.97 -0.99
CA ILE A 6 15.54 16.90 -0.26
C ILE A 6 14.49 16.08 -1.05
N PRO A 7 14.11 16.44 -2.30
CA PRO A 7 13.11 15.66 -3.03
C PRO A 7 13.55 14.22 -3.29
N LEU A 8 14.86 13.96 -3.45
CA LEU A 8 15.35 12.60 -3.61
C LEU A 8 15.12 11.77 -2.34
N VAL A 9 15.50 12.28 -1.16
CA VAL A 9 15.31 11.58 0.12
C VAL A 9 13.81 11.32 0.37
N VAL A 10 12.97 12.32 0.14
CA VAL A 10 11.52 12.20 0.34
C VAL A 10 10.91 11.16 -0.61
N LEU A 11 11.24 11.20 -1.90
CA LEU A 11 10.69 10.27 -2.88
C LEU A 11 11.20 8.84 -2.68
N THR A 12 12.48 8.68 -2.33
CA THR A 12 13.03 7.37 -1.97
C THR A 12 12.41 6.83 -0.70
N GLY A 13 12.23 7.65 0.33
CA GLY A 13 11.55 7.23 1.57
C GLY A 13 10.12 6.76 1.30
N TYR A 14 9.36 7.51 0.50
CA TYR A 14 8.03 7.09 0.06
C TYR A 14 8.06 5.75 -0.70
N ALA A 15 8.97 5.59 -1.66
CA ALA A 15 9.09 4.35 -2.42
C ALA A 15 9.41 3.13 -1.53
N VAL A 16 10.29 3.30 -0.55
CA VAL A 16 10.63 2.24 0.42
C VAL A 16 9.40 1.84 1.24
N VAL A 17 8.68 2.81 1.82
CA VAL A 17 7.48 2.53 2.61
C VAL A 17 6.38 1.88 1.76
N ALA A 18 6.17 2.36 0.52
CA ALA A 18 5.22 1.76 -0.41
C ALA A 18 5.56 0.31 -0.75
N PHE A 19 6.86 0.00 -0.91
CA PHE A 19 7.31 -1.37 -1.16
C PHE A 19 7.14 -2.27 0.06
N PHE A 20 7.42 -1.78 1.27
CA PHE A 20 7.15 -2.52 2.51
C PHE A 20 5.66 -2.80 2.70
N ALA A 21 4.79 -1.83 2.44
CA ALA A 21 3.35 -2.01 2.51
C ALA A 21 2.85 -3.05 1.49
N PHE A 22 3.35 -2.99 0.25
CA PHE A 22 3.07 -4.01 -0.75
C PHE A 22 3.56 -5.40 -0.31
N GLY A 23 4.80 -5.51 0.18
CA GLY A 23 5.35 -6.76 0.68
C GLY A 23 4.55 -7.35 1.83
N ALA A 24 4.11 -6.51 2.77
CA ALA A 24 3.25 -6.93 3.88
C ALA A 24 1.91 -7.50 3.37
N ALA A 25 1.25 -6.82 2.44
CA ALA A 25 -0.01 -7.30 1.84
C ALA A 25 0.17 -8.63 1.08
N VAL A 26 1.29 -8.81 0.38
CA VAL A 26 1.63 -10.06 -0.30
C VAL A 26 1.83 -11.19 0.72
N VAL A 27 2.59 -10.95 1.79
CA VAL A 27 2.82 -11.94 2.85
C VAL A 27 1.50 -12.33 3.51
N GLU A 28 0.67 -11.36 3.87
CA GLU A 28 -0.68 -11.61 4.41
C GLU A 28 -1.48 -12.51 3.45
N THR A 29 -1.50 -12.20 2.16
CA THR A 29 -2.33 -12.93 1.20
C THR A 29 -1.80 -14.33 0.88
N ILE A 30 -0.49 -14.52 0.86
CA ILE A 30 0.11 -15.82 0.49
C ILE A 30 0.29 -16.73 1.70
N MET A 31 0.64 -16.18 2.86
CA MET A 31 0.95 -16.97 4.05
C MET A 31 -0.22 -17.03 5.04
N LEU A 32 -0.97 -15.94 5.21
CA LEU A 32 -2.00 -15.88 6.25
C LEU A 32 -3.37 -16.29 5.72
N TYR A 33 -3.81 -15.68 4.62
CA TYR A 33 -5.17 -15.87 4.10
C TYR A 33 -5.53 -17.31 3.72
N PRO A 34 -4.63 -18.16 3.18
CA PRO A 34 -4.95 -19.56 2.91
C PRO A 34 -5.30 -20.34 4.18
N ASN A 35 -4.77 -19.93 5.34
CA ASN A 35 -5.10 -20.54 6.62
C ASN A 35 -6.38 -19.95 7.21
N ILE A 36 -6.58 -18.63 7.09
CA ILE A 36 -7.80 -17.94 7.57
C ILE A 36 -9.05 -18.42 6.83
N PHE A 37 -8.96 -18.62 5.51
CA PHE A 37 -10.10 -18.91 4.65
C PHE A 37 -10.20 -20.38 4.20
N ARG A 38 -9.48 -21.29 4.86
CA ARG A 38 -9.46 -22.72 4.49
C ARG A 38 -10.81 -23.39 4.67
N ASP A 39 -11.36 -23.28 5.87
CA ASP A 39 -12.54 -24.01 6.35
C ASP A 39 -13.49 -23.04 7.08
N VAL A 40 -14.03 -22.07 6.33
CA VAL A 40 -14.94 -21.06 6.87
C VAL A 40 -16.25 -21.74 7.31
N PRO A 41 -16.76 -21.50 8.55
CA PRO A 41 -16.38 -20.45 9.49
C PRO A 41 -15.44 -20.89 10.61
N GLU A 42 -15.14 -22.19 10.75
CA GLU A 42 -14.30 -22.72 11.83
C GLU A 42 -12.90 -22.10 11.83
N SER A 43 -12.28 -21.96 10.66
CA SER A 43 -10.96 -21.33 10.53
C SER A 43 -10.95 -19.85 10.96
N LEU A 44 -12.07 -19.13 10.82
CA LEU A 44 -12.19 -17.74 11.29
C LEU A 44 -12.24 -17.64 12.81
N ALA A 45 -12.90 -18.60 13.48
CA ALA A 45 -12.95 -18.65 14.94
C ALA A 45 -11.56 -18.94 15.53
N GLU A 46 -10.85 -19.92 14.96
CA GLU A 46 -9.47 -20.26 15.35
C GLU A 46 -8.52 -19.07 15.12
N THR A 47 -8.68 -18.39 13.99
CA THR A 47 -7.90 -17.19 13.65
C THR A 47 -8.11 -16.07 14.67
N GLN A 48 -9.35 -15.82 15.10
CA GLN A 48 -9.64 -14.83 16.13
C GLN A 48 -9.03 -15.20 17.48
N HIS A 49 -9.02 -16.50 17.82
CA HIS A 49 -8.39 -16.97 19.04
C HIS A 49 -6.86 -16.77 18.99
N PHE A 50 -6.22 -17.15 17.88
CA PHE A 50 -4.79 -16.99 17.66
C PHE A 50 -4.35 -15.52 17.65
N MET A 51 -5.14 -14.63 17.04
CA MET A 51 -4.85 -13.19 16.92
C MET A 51 -5.44 -12.34 18.04
N SER A 52 -5.77 -12.94 19.18
CA SER A 52 -6.40 -12.24 20.32
C SER A 52 -5.50 -11.16 20.96
N ALA A 53 -4.17 -11.29 20.85
CA ALA A 53 -3.22 -10.33 21.40
C ALA A 53 -2.85 -9.20 20.42
N VAL A 54 -2.68 -9.53 19.13
CA VAL A 54 -2.35 -8.58 18.06
C VAL A 54 -3.08 -9.01 16.81
N ALA A 55 -4.00 -8.18 16.33
CA ALA A 55 -4.67 -8.39 15.06
C ALA A 55 -3.84 -7.81 13.91
N VAL A 56 -4.00 -8.34 12.70
CA VAL A 56 -3.36 -7.78 11.50
C VAL A 56 -3.70 -6.30 11.31
N GLY A 57 -4.94 -5.93 11.62
CA GLY A 57 -5.41 -4.54 11.57
C GLY A 57 -4.62 -3.59 12.48
N ASP A 58 -4.07 -4.08 13.59
CA ASP A 58 -3.30 -3.26 14.53
C ASP A 58 -1.92 -2.86 13.96
N VAL A 59 -1.42 -3.64 12.99
CA VAL A 59 -0.14 -3.36 12.31
C VAL A 59 -0.38 -2.66 10.97
N MET A 60 -1.35 -3.13 10.19
CA MET A 60 -1.59 -2.63 8.83
C MET A 60 -2.21 -1.22 8.82
N ARG A 61 -3.07 -0.86 9.79
CA ARG A 61 -3.65 0.49 9.85
C ARG A 61 -2.59 1.57 10.10
N PRO A 62 -1.69 1.44 11.10
CA PRO A 62 -0.59 2.39 11.27
C PRO A 62 0.33 2.45 10.04
N LEU A 63 0.64 1.30 9.42
CA LEU A 63 1.46 1.25 8.21
C LEU A 63 0.81 2.03 7.06
N GLY A 64 -0.50 1.88 6.86
CA GLY A 64 -1.28 2.66 5.89
C GLY A 64 -1.26 4.16 6.20
N GLY A 65 -1.31 4.54 7.48
CA GLY A 65 -1.17 5.93 7.92
C GLY A 65 0.21 6.52 7.56
N VAL A 66 1.29 5.79 7.88
CA VAL A 66 2.66 6.18 7.54
C VAL A 66 2.84 6.28 6.02
N LEU A 67 2.34 5.31 5.26
CA LEU A 67 2.37 5.33 3.81
C LEU A 67 1.66 6.57 3.24
N THR A 68 0.49 6.90 3.76
CA THR A 68 -0.29 8.08 3.34
C THR A 68 0.47 9.38 3.63
N LEU A 69 1.09 9.49 4.81
CA LEU A 69 1.92 10.65 5.16
C LEU A 69 3.12 10.78 4.22
N CYS A 70 3.84 9.69 3.96
CA CYS A 70 4.94 9.67 3.01
C CYS A 70 4.48 10.05 1.59
N ALA A 71 3.31 9.57 1.16
CA ALA A 71 2.73 9.89 -0.14
C ALA A 71 2.41 11.39 -0.26
N LEU A 72 1.88 12.01 0.80
CA LEU A 72 1.61 13.45 0.84
C LEU A 72 2.90 14.27 0.72
N LEU A 73 3.94 13.91 1.49
CA LEU A 73 5.25 14.58 1.42
C LEU A 73 5.88 14.42 0.04
N ALA A 74 5.79 13.22 -0.55
CA ALA A 74 6.24 12.95 -1.91
C ALA A 74 5.48 13.78 -2.95
N ALA A 75 4.16 13.93 -2.82
CA ALA A 75 3.36 14.78 -3.70
C ALA A 75 3.82 16.25 -3.66
N ILE A 76 3.99 16.78 -2.46
CA ILE A 76 4.47 18.16 -2.23
C ILE A 76 5.86 18.33 -2.85
N ALA A 77 6.79 17.42 -2.57
CA ALA A 77 8.14 17.47 -3.12
C ALA A 77 8.14 17.38 -4.66
N SER A 78 7.40 16.45 -5.24
CA SER A 78 7.31 16.27 -6.69
C SER A 78 6.80 17.53 -7.39
N VAL A 79 5.75 18.16 -6.87
CA VAL A 79 5.19 19.40 -7.42
C VAL A 79 6.14 20.58 -7.22
N ARG A 80 6.64 20.77 -5.99
CA ARG A 80 7.50 21.91 -5.61
C ARG A 80 8.81 21.97 -6.38
N TYR A 81 9.38 20.80 -6.69
CA TYR A 81 10.64 20.66 -7.43
C TYR A 81 10.41 20.26 -8.89
N ARG A 82 9.16 20.07 -9.34
CA ARG A 82 8.77 19.67 -10.70
C ARG A 82 9.48 18.40 -11.18
N VAL A 83 9.66 17.42 -10.30
CA VAL A 83 10.39 16.17 -10.54
C VAL A 83 9.45 14.99 -10.29
N GLY A 84 9.47 13.97 -11.16
CA GLY A 84 8.72 12.73 -10.92
C GLY A 84 7.20 12.91 -10.82
N VAL A 85 6.64 14.06 -11.23
CA VAL A 85 5.23 14.43 -11.03
C VAL A 85 4.28 13.39 -11.60
N ARG A 86 4.47 12.98 -12.86
CA ARG A 86 3.60 12.00 -13.52
C ARG A 86 3.55 10.68 -12.76
N SER A 87 4.71 10.12 -12.41
CA SER A 87 4.79 8.87 -11.65
C SER A 87 4.21 9.02 -10.25
N THR A 88 4.45 10.15 -9.59
CA THR A 88 3.86 10.41 -8.26
C THR A 88 2.34 10.47 -8.33
N VAL A 89 1.77 11.15 -9.33
CA VAL A 89 0.30 11.21 -9.53
C VAL A 89 -0.27 9.83 -9.80
N LEU A 90 0.34 9.03 -10.68
CA LEU A 90 -0.11 7.65 -10.93
C LEU A 90 -0.04 6.77 -9.67
N SER A 91 1.02 6.93 -8.87
CA SER A 91 1.16 6.26 -7.59
C SER A 91 0.03 6.63 -6.61
N LEU A 92 -0.31 7.92 -6.52
CA LEU A 92 -1.41 8.42 -5.68
C LEU A 92 -2.77 7.95 -6.14
N ILE A 93 -3.03 7.95 -7.46
CA ILE A 93 -4.28 7.43 -8.02
C ILE A 93 -4.46 5.97 -7.61
N SER A 94 -3.42 5.16 -7.77
CA SER A 94 -3.42 3.74 -7.37
C SER A 94 -3.58 3.56 -5.86
N LEU A 95 -2.92 4.38 -5.06
CA LEU A 95 -3.03 4.36 -3.60
C LEU A 95 -4.46 4.66 -3.16
N VAL A 96 -5.04 5.76 -3.65
CA VAL A 96 -6.37 6.20 -3.24
C VAL A 96 -7.44 5.23 -3.75
N SER A 97 -7.36 4.77 -5.00
CA SER A 97 -8.35 3.84 -5.53
C SER A 97 -8.28 2.46 -4.85
N GLY A 98 -7.08 1.90 -4.69
CA GLY A 98 -6.91 0.54 -4.21
C GLY A 98 -6.78 0.39 -2.70
N GLN A 99 -6.12 1.32 -2.01
CA GLN A 99 -5.93 1.21 -0.56
C GLN A 99 -7.04 1.91 0.23
N PHE A 100 -7.61 3.00 -0.32
CA PHE A 100 -8.65 3.76 0.37
C PHE A 100 -10.05 3.41 -0.11
N LEU A 101 -10.38 3.70 -1.38
CA LEU A 101 -11.73 3.52 -1.90
C LEU A 101 -12.18 2.06 -1.90
N LEU A 102 -11.35 1.15 -2.43
CA LEU A 102 -11.63 -0.29 -2.40
C LEU A 102 -11.77 -0.80 -0.95
N SER A 103 -10.95 -0.31 -0.02
CA SER A 103 -11.05 -0.70 1.39
C SER A 103 -12.38 -0.28 2.01
N VAL A 104 -12.73 1.01 1.92
CA VAL A 104 -13.94 1.55 2.56
C VAL A 104 -15.21 1.04 1.89
N LEU A 105 -15.25 1.02 0.56
CA LEU A 105 -16.46 0.72 -0.20
C LEU A 105 -16.70 -0.78 -0.38
N TYR A 106 -15.63 -1.58 -0.42
CA TYR A 106 -15.73 -3.00 -0.74
C TYR A 106 -15.29 -3.89 0.43
N LEU A 107 -14.06 -3.76 0.93
CA LEU A 107 -13.49 -4.71 1.89
C LEU A 107 -14.07 -4.56 3.31
N TRP A 108 -14.27 -3.34 3.81
CA TRP A 108 -14.76 -3.12 5.17
C TRP A 108 -16.14 -3.75 5.42
N PRO A 109 -17.15 -3.59 4.55
CA PRO A 109 -18.43 -4.28 4.72
C PRO A 109 -18.29 -5.80 4.85
N ARG A 110 -17.39 -6.43 4.08
CA ARG A 110 -17.17 -7.89 4.15
C ARG A 110 -16.37 -8.26 5.40
N ALA A 111 -15.39 -7.45 5.78
CA ALA A 111 -14.64 -7.64 7.01
C ALA A 111 -15.56 -7.63 8.24
N THR A 112 -16.53 -6.71 8.30
CA THR A 112 -17.53 -6.66 9.38
C THR A 112 -18.36 -7.93 9.44
N ILE A 113 -18.83 -8.46 8.30
CA ILE A 113 -19.56 -9.75 8.24
C ILE A 113 -18.69 -10.91 8.77
N LEU A 114 -17.40 -10.93 8.40
CA LEU A 114 -16.50 -12.04 8.70
C LEU A 114 -15.98 -12.05 10.15
N PHE A 115 -15.71 -10.86 10.69
CA PHE A 115 -14.96 -10.70 11.93
C PHE A 115 -15.76 -10.07 13.08
N ASP A 116 -16.74 -9.21 12.81
CA ASP A 116 -17.44 -8.45 13.85
C ASP A 116 -18.88 -8.96 14.11
N ASP A 117 -19.65 -9.16 13.04
CA ASP A 117 -21.10 -9.44 13.09
C ASP A 117 -21.45 -10.88 12.65
N ARG A 118 -20.48 -11.80 12.71
CA ARG A 118 -20.62 -13.16 12.15
C ARG A 118 -21.81 -13.95 12.69
N ASP A 119 -22.16 -13.74 13.96
CA ASP A 119 -23.30 -14.38 14.64
C ASP A 119 -24.67 -13.94 14.08
N LYS A 120 -24.71 -12.83 13.35
CA LYS A 120 -25.93 -12.26 12.74
C LYS A 120 -26.16 -12.74 11.31
N HIS A 121 -25.26 -13.53 10.75
CA HIS A 121 -25.27 -13.95 9.35
C HIS A 121 -25.39 -15.47 9.20
N THR A 122 -26.03 -15.89 8.13
CA THR A 122 -26.11 -17.30 7.75
C THR A 122 -24.75 -17.79 7.22
N LEU A 123 -24.52 -19.10 7.27
CA LEU A 123 -23.28 -19.70 6.76
C LEU A 123 -23.02 -19.32 5.29
N ALA A 124 -24.04 -19.37 4.44
CA ALA A 124 -23.92 -19.01 3.03
C ALA A 124 -23.52 -17.54 2.83
N GLU A 125 -23.98 -16.62 3.68
CA GLU A 125 -23.57 -15.22 3.63
C GLU A 125 -22.11 -15.04 4.07
N ILE A 126 -21.66 -15.78 5.07
CA ILE A 126 -20.27 -15.75 5.55
C ILE A 126 -19.31 -16.29 4.49
N GLU A 127 -19.61 -17.44 3.88
CA GLU A 127 -18.80 -18.04 2.81
C GLU A 127 -18.72 -17.11 1.58
N ARG A 128 -19.85 -16.50 1.22
CA ARG A 128 -19.89 -15.50 0.16
C ARG A 128 -19.04 -14.28 0.51
N ALA A 129 -19.18 -13.74 1.73
CA ALA A 129 -18.38 -12.62 2.18
C ALA A 129 -16.88 -12.95 2.18
N ALA A 130 -16.49 -14.18 2.52
CA ALA A 130 -15.10 -14.64 2.50
C ALA A 130 -14.54 -14.68 1.07
N THR A 131 -15.32 -15.14 0.10
CA THR A 131 -14.92 -15.17 -1.30
C THR A 131 -14.82 -13.75 -1.87
N GLU A 132 -15.82 -12.90 -1.62
CA GLU A 132 -15.80 -11.49 -2.03
C GLU A 132 -14.62 -10.76 -1.42
N PHE A 133 -14.31 -10.99 -0.14
CA PHE A 133 -13.17 -10.39 0.54
C PHE A 133 -11.83 -10.78 -0.11
N GLN A 134 -11.62 -12.06 -0.42
CA GLN A 134 -10.41 -12.54 -1.08
C GLN A 134 -10.22 -11.95 -2.49
N ILE A 135 -11.31 -11.80 -3.25
CA ILE A 135 -11.26 -11.13 -4.56
C ILE A 135 -10.86 -9.66 -4.39
N GLY A 136 -11.47 -8.97 -3.42
CA GLY A 136 -11.14 -7.59 -3.09
C GLY A 136 -9.67 -7.43 -2.68
N GLU A 137 -9.14 -8.36 -1.89
CA GLU A 137 -7.73 -8.36 -1.51
C GLU A 137 -6.82 -8.50 -2.72
N GLY A 138 -7.11 -9.43 -3.64
CA GLY A 138 -6.30 -9.60 -4.85
C GLY A 138 -6.20 -8.30 -5.67
N VAL A 139 -7.30 -7.56 -5.79
CA VAL A 139 -7.31 -6.24 -6.43
C VAL A 139 -6.51 -5.22 -5.61
N ARG A 140 -6.64 -5.23 -4.28
CA ARG A 140 -5.89 -4.35 -3.37
C ARG A 140 -4.39 -4.54 -3.49
N ILE A 141 -3.90 -5.78 -3.59
CA ILE A 141 -2.48 -6.10 -3.79
C ILE A 141 -2.00 -5.59 -5.14
N ALA A 142 -2.78 -5.79 -6.21
CA ALA A 142 -2.43 -5.29 -7.54
C ALA A 142 -2.27 -3.76 -7.53
N ALA A 143 -3.19 -3.06 -6.84
CA ALA A 143 -3.08 -1.62 -6.66
C ALA A 143 -1.89 -1.21 -5.77
N ALA A 144 -1.58 -1.96 -4.70
CA ALA A 144 -0.39 -1.73 -3.88
C ALA A 144 0.90 -1.89 -4.71
N ALA A 145 0.96 -2.90 -5.57
CA ALA A 145 2.08 -3.13 -6.48
C ALA A 145 2.26 -1.93 -7.42
N LEU A 146 1.18 -1.47 -8.07
CA LEU A 146 1.22 -0.29 -8.94
C LEU A 146 1.65 0.96 -8.18
N THR A 147 1.14 1.17 -6.96
CA THR A 147 1.57 2.28 -6.08
C THR A 147 3.08 2.24 -5.85
N ALA A 148 3.62 1.08 -5.45
CA ALA A 148 5.04 0.90 -5.19
C ALA A 148 5.90 1.10 -6.46
N LEU A 149 5.50 0.51 -7.58
CA LEU A 149 6.20 0.65 -8.87
C LEU A 149 6.29 2.11 -9.30
N PHE A 150 5.18 2.84 -9.24
CA PHE A 150 5.16 4.25 -9.61
C PHE A 150 5.92 5.15 -8.61
N ALA A 151 5.93 4.79 -7.32
CA ALA A 151 6.74 5.48 -6.31
C ALA A 151 8.24 5.31 -6.59
N VAL A 152 8.68 4.08 -6.90
CA VAL A 152 10.06 3.79 -7.32
C VAL A 152 10.42 4.54 -8.60
N ALA A 153 9.52 4.55 -9.61
CA ALA A 153 9.74 5.29 -10.84
C ALA A 153 9.91 6.81 -10.59
N ALA A 154 9.15 7.40 -9.65
CA ALA A 154 9.30 8.79 -9.26
C ALA A 154 10.67 9.06 -8.61
N ALA A 155 11.12 8.19 -7.72
CA ALA A 155 12.43 8.28 -7.08
C ALA A 155 13.57 8.16 -8.11
N LEU A 156 13.49 7.20 -9.04
CA LEU A 156 14.47 7.03 -10.12
C LEU A 156 14.50 8.24 -11.08
N ALA A 157 13.35 8.83 -11.39
CA ALA A 157 13.30 10.05 -12.19
C ALA A 157 14.01 11.23 -11.48
N CYS A 158 13.88 11.32 -10.14
CA CYS A 158 14.61 12.30 -9.35
C CYS A 158 16.12 12.02 -9.33
N TYR A 159 16.50 10.77 -9.13
CA TYR A 159 17.89 10.34 -9.12
C TYR A 159 18.58 10.63 -10.46
N ARG A 160 17.94 10.28 -11.58
CA ARG A 160 18.45 10.58 -12.93
C ARG A 160 18.73 12.07 -13.12
N ARG A 161 17.82 12.94 -12.68
CA ARG A 161 18.02 14.39 -12.74
C ARG A 161 19.20 14.87 -11.89
N ARG A 162 19.40 14.29 -10.71
CA ARG A 162 20.57 14.60 -9.86
C ARG A 162 21.86 14.27 -10.59
N VAL A 163 21.96 13.06 -11.16
CA VAL A 163 23.15 12.57 -11.85
C VAL A 163 23.47 13.46 -13.06
N LEU A 164 22.48 13.78 -13.90
CA LEU A 164 22.68 14.65 -15.08
C LEU A 164 23.13 16.07 -14.67
N ALA A 165 22.59 16.62 -13.59
CA ALA A 165 23.01 17.93 -13.08
C ALA A 165 24.47 17.92 -12.58
N THR A 166 24.94 16.81 -12.01
CA THR A 166 26.35 16.66 -11.57
C THR A 166 27.31 16.59 -12.75
N PHE A 167 26.97 15.87 -13.82
CA PHE A 167 27.81 15.80 -15.02
C PHE A 167 27.87 17.12 -15.79
N GLY A 168 26.76 17.85 -15.92
CA GLY A 168 26.74 19.15 -16.59
C GLY A 168 27.64 20.21 -15.91
N THR A 169 27.75 20.16 -14.57
CA THR A 169 28.65 21.07 -13.83
C THR A 169 30.14 20.75 -14.01
N LEU A 170 30.50 19.53 -14.41
CA LEU A 170 31.89 19.14 -14.65
C LEU A 170 32.37 19.55 -16.05
N THR A 171 31.45 19.72 -17.01
CA THR A 171 31.77 20.10 -18.39
C THR A 171 31.86 21.62 -18.62
N GLU A 172 31.27 22.46 -17.77
CA GLU A 172 31.36 23.93 -17.87
C GLU A 172 32.54 24.54 -17.08
N GLY A 173 33.30 23.72 -16.35
CA GLY A 173 34.36 24.16 -15.44
C GLY A 173 35.79 23.77 -15.84
N GLY A 174 36.02 23.30 -17.07
CA GLY A 174 37.34 22.98 -17.63
C GLY A 174 37.56 23.69 -18.94
#